data_AF-A0A4R5VVT4-F1
#
_entry.id   AF-A0A4R5VVT4-F1
#
_cell.length_a   1.000
_cell.length_b   1.000
_cell.length_c   1.000
_cell.angle_alpha   90.00
_cell.angle_beta   90.00
_cell.angle_gamma   90.00
#
_symmetry.space_group_name_H-M   'P 1'
#
loop_
_entity.id
_entity.type
_entity.pdbx_description
1 polymer ?
#
loop_
_entity_poly.entity_id
_entity_poly.type
_entity_poly.pdbx_seq_one_letter_code
_entity_poly.pdbx_strand_id
1 'polypeptide(L)'
;MQYLTSFMNDYGYLVLFLSLVLGIMALPIPIEALMGYAGFLAYQGQLNWLASVLCASVGCLLGMMIAYWIGAKLGMPFFEKYGSKIHLGPERLNSTSNWFKKYGNKLLIVALFIPGIRHITGYFSGITRLPFIIFSTFSAIGSLIWVSTFILLGKMLGPKWEIFHEIIKKYLIIGSIIIAGLLVLFYLFKKFQKEIILTLVFIGKRALEIFHTRRRTELFLAGISFVTLGFIILMINLIQNYLENDINELDTVINMLISYIFKNHFDLLMHFFLKLGTATMLVSIIFYTLLWIIWKGKNKLIELYFLFIAVAGGEIYEEILRNVFHRLSPDEPSLLERFPYSFPSEQSLMAFVIYGFFFFIMLRHSKYLLVHTILVVLWIVLLLFMGISRIYFHVQDPSQIAAGYVFGGVWLGLTTMLLEIFRLLTTIDSSKKRSRIRV
;
A
#
# COMPACT_ATOMS: atom_id res chain seq x y z
N MET A 1 7.17 -15.46 20.46
CA MET A 1 8.51 -15.21 19.90
C MET A 1 9.56 -14.99 20.97
N GLN A 2 9.26 -14.32 22.11
CA GLN A 2 10.23 -14.13 23.21
C GLN A 2 10.93 -15.43 23.70
N TYR A 3 10.20 -16.55 23.77
CA TYR A 3 10.81 -17.85 24.10
C TYR A 3 11.69 -18.42 22.97
N LEU A 4 11.34 -18.20 21.70
CA LEU A 4 12.14 -18.69 20.55
C LEU A 4 13.42 -17.87 20.37
N THR A 5 13.38 -16.58 20.69
CA THR A 5 14.55 -15.69 20.67
C THR A 5 15.52 -16.00 21.81
N SER A 6 15.02 -16.36 23.01
CA SER A 6 15.90 -16.80 24.10
C SER A 6 16.56 -18.14 23.81
N PHE A 7 15.83 -19.13 23.28
CA PHE A 7 16.41 -20.42 22.86
C PHE A 7 17.39 -20.29 21.69
N MET A 8 17.22 -19.30 20.80
CA MET A 8 18.16 -19.04 19.71
C MET A 8 19.51 -18.48 20.19
N ASN A 9 19.56 -17.79 21.32
CA ASN A 9 20.83 -17.29 21.88
C ASN A 9 21.66 -18.42 22.50
N ASP A 10 21.02 -19.45 23.06
CA ASP A 10 21.70 -20.60 23.69
C ASP A 10 21.93 -21.78 22.72
N TYR A 11 21.02 -22.00 21.76
CA TYR A 11 21.02 -23.16 20.84
C TYR A 11 20.79 -22.77 19.37
N GLY A 12 21.26 -21.60 18.93
CA GLY A 12 20.92 -20.96 17.64
C GLY A 12 20.91 -21.87 16.41
N TYR A 13 21.92 -22.72 16.23
CA TYR A 13 21.97 -23.65 15.09
C TYR A 13 20.90 -24.74 15.15
N LEU A 14 20.66 -25.32 16.32
CA LEU A 14 19.71 -26.42 16.51
C LEU A 14 18.27 -25.93 16.35
N VAL A 15 17.96 -24.73 16.86
CA VAL A 15 16.66 -24.08 16.68
C VAL A 15 16.43 -23.74 15.21
N LEU A 16 17.43 -23.18 14.52
CA LEU A 16 17.35 -22.87 13.10
C LEU A 16 17.13 -24.13 12.25
N PHE A 17 17.82 -25.22 12.57
CA PHE A 17 17.64 -26.52 11.92
C PHE A 17 16.23 -27.08 12.11
N LEU A 18 15.77 -27.22 13.35
CA LEU A 18 14.47 -27.82 13.65
C LEU A 18 13.31 -26.98 13.12
N SER A 19 13.41 -25.66 13.24
CA SER A 19 12.38 -24.75 12.73
C SER A 19 12.22 -24.85 11.21
N LEU A 20 13.31 -25.05 10.46
CA LEU A 20 13.24 -25.26 9.01
C LEU A 20 12.69 -26.64 8.64
N VAL A 21 13.07 -27.70 9.35
CA VAL A 21 12.47 -29.03 9.16
C VAL A 21 10.95 -28.95 9.34
N LEU A 22 10.50 -28.42 10.47
CA LEU A 22 9.09 -28.33 10.83
C LEU A 22 8.32 -27.34 9.96
N GLY A 23 8.91 -26.18 9.65
CA GLY A 23 8.27 -25.16 8.82
C GLY A 23 8.05 -25.63 7.38
N ILE A 24 8.99 -26.39 6.80
CA ILE A 24 8.82 -27.00 5.48
C ILE A 24 7.71 -28.05 5.49
N MET A 25 7.53 -28.79 6.58
CA MET A 25 6.42 -29.75 6.78
C MET A 25 5.02 -29.12 6.93
N ALA A 26 4.87 -27.84 6.57
CA ALA A 26 3.63 -27.06 6.60
C ALA A 26 3.11 -26.68 8.00
N LEU A 27 3.98 -26.74 9.02
CA LEU A 27 3.70 -26.13 10.32
C LEU A 27 3.81 -24.60 10.17
N PRO A 28 2.91 -23.78 10.76
CA PRO A 28 2.90 -22.33 10.59
C PRO A 28 4.00 -21.65 11.43
N ILE A 29 5.25 -21.89 11.05
CA ILE A 29 6.45 -21.31 11.65
C ILE A 29 6.96 -20.21 10.70
N PRO A 30 7.25 -19.00 11.20
CA PRO A 30 7.78 -17.89 10.40
C PRO A 30 9.28 -18.10 10.09
N ILE A 31 9.58 -19.05 9.21
CA ILE A 31 10.94 -19.47 8.87
C ILE A 31 11.80 -18.36 8.27
N GLU A 32 11.21 -17.43 7.51
CA GLU A 32 11.93 -16.27 6.94
C GLU A 32 12.40 -15.30 8.03
N ALA A 33 11.56 -15.08 9.04
CA ALA A 33 11.91 -14.24 10.17
C ALA A 33 13.03 -14.89 11.00
N LEU A 34 12.98 -16.21 11.19
CA LEU A 34 14.03 -16.94 11.92
C LEU A 34 15.36 -16.95 11.17
N MET A 35 15.36 -17.13 9.84
CA MET A 35 16.57 -17.05 9.02
C MET A 35 17.15 -15.64 9.02
N GLY A 36 16.32 -14.60 8.92
CA GLY A 36 16.80 -13.23 8.99
C GLY A 36 17.34 -12.86 10.37
N TYR A 37 16.70 -13.33 11.44
CA TYR A 37 17.22 -13.17 12.80
C TYR A 37 18.54 -13.93 13.01
N ALA A 38 18.68 -15.14 12.46
CA ALA A 38 19.96 -15.86 12.45
C ALA A 38 21.05 -15.12 11.67
N GLY A 39 20.68 -14.42 10.59
CA GLY A 39 21.55 -13.50 9.87
C GLY A 39 22.01 -12.33 10.75
N PHE A 40 21.10 -11.74 11.52
CA PHE A 40 21.40 -10.67 12.48
C PHE A 40 22.34 -11.14 13.60
N LEU A 41 22.11 -12.31 14.19
CA LEU A 41 23.03 -12.88 15.19
C LEU A 41 24.41 -13.17 14.58
N ALA A 42 24.46 -13.53 13.29
CA ALA A 42 25.72 -13.68 12.57
C ALA A 42 26.41 -12.34 12.24
N TYR A 43 25.68 -11.23 12.21
CA TYR A 43 26.24 -9.88 12.15
C TYR A 43 26.85 -9.46 13.49
N GLN A 44 26.18 -9.78 14.61
CA GLN A 44 26.67 -9.51 15.97
C GLN A 44 27.86 -10.40 16.38
N GLY A 45 28.24 -11.38 15.56
CA GLY A 45 29.34 -12.31 15.85
C GLY A 45 28.96 -13.47 16.78
N GLN A 46 27.69 -13.61 17.16
CA GLN A 46 27.22 -14.69 18.04
C GLN A 46 27.05 -16.02 17.29
N LEU A 47 26.76 -15.97 15.98
CA LEU A 47 26.72 -17.14 15.11
C LEU A 47 27.69 -17.01 13.93
N ASN A 48 28.24 -18.12 13.48
CA ASN A 48 29.01 -18.17 12.25
C ASN A 48 28.05 -18.25 11.05
N TRP A 49 28.16 -17.28 10.14
CA TRP A 49 27.29 -17.20 8.95
C TRP A 49 27.31 -18.48 8.10
N LEU A 50 28.49 -19.05 7.84
CA LEU A 50 28.62 -20.25 7.02
C LEU A 50 27.95 -21.45 7.70
N ALA A 51 28.18 -21.62 9.00
CA ALA A 51 27.57 -22.67 9.80
C ALA A 51 26.03 -22.54 9.84
N SER A 52 25.51 -21.30 9.97
CA SER A 52 24.07 -21.04 9.93
C SER A 52 23.46 -21.41 8.58
N VAL A 53 24.11 -21.04 7.47
CA VAL A 53 23.65 -21.39 6.11
C VAL A 53 23.65 -22.90 5.90
N LEU A 54 24.72 -23.60 6.28
CA LEU A 54 24.81 -25.05 6.14
C LEU A 54 23.76 -25.76 6.99
N CYS A 55 23.65 -25.40 8.27
CA CYS A 55 22.71 -26.01 9.20
C CYS A 55 21.25 -25.83 8.74
N ALA A 56 20.89 -24.60 8.34
CA ALA A 56 19.58 -24.31 7.78
C ALA A 56 19.31 -25.04 6.45
N SER A 57 20.31 -25.14 5.57
CA SER A 57 20.18 -25.85 4.30
C SER A 57 19.91 -27.34 4.52
N VAL A 58 20.62 -27.97 5.47
CA VAL A 58 20.38 -29.38 5.82
C VAL A 58 18.99 -29.57 6.44
N GLY A 59 18.57 -28.68 7.34
CA GLY A 59 17.22 -28.72 7.92
C GLY A 59 16.11 -28.60 6.86
N CYS A 60 16.27 -27.66 5.93
CA CYS A 60 15.34 -27.49 4.82
C CYS A 60 15.30 -28.73 3.91
N LEU A 61 16.46 -29.29 3.55
CA LEU A 61 16.57 -30.49 2.74
C LEU A 61 15.89 -31.69 3.40
N LEU A 62 16.12 -31.90 4.71
CA LEU A 62 15.48 -32.96 5.47
C LEU A 62 13.96 -32.80 5.53
N GLY A 63 13.46 -31.59 5.77
CA GLY A 63 12.03 -31.29 5.71
C GLY A 63 11.42 -31.65 4.35
N MET A 64 12.12 -31.31 3.26
CA MET A 64 11.71 -31.66 1.89
C MET A 64 11.72 -33.17 1.65
N MET A 65 12.73 -33.89 2.15
CA MET A 65 12.80 -35.36 2.06
C MET A 65 11.66 -36.04 2.82
N ILE A 66 11.35 -35.57 4.03
CA ILE A 66 10.22 -36.10 4.82
C ILE A 66 8.91 -35.88 4.06
N ALA A 67 8.69 -34.68 3.52
CA ALA A 67 7.50 -34.40 2.71
C ALA A 67 7.40 -35.28 1.46
N TYR A 68 8.52 -35.53 0.77
CA TYR A 68 8.59 -36.45 -0.37
C TYR A 68 8.16 -37.87 0.00
N TRP A 69 8.72 -38.44 1.08
CA TRP A 69 8.37 -39.80 1.50
C TRP A 69 6.93 -39.91 1.98
N ILE A 70 6.41 -38.90 2.66
CA ILE A 70 4.99 -38.82 3.04
C ILE A 70 4.12 -38.81 1.78
N GLY A 71 4.45 -37.98 0.79
CA GLY A 71 3.73 -37.92 -0.49
C GLY A 71 3.77 -39.25 -1.25
N ALA A 72 4.93 -39.90 -1.29
CA ALA A 72 5.12 -41.18 -1.97
C ALA A 72 4.35 -42.33 -1.30
N LYS A 73 4.24 -42.32 0.03
CA LYS A 73 3.57 -43.36 0.81
C LYS A 73 2.05 -43.19 0.88
N LEU A 74 1.56 -41.96 1.07
CA LEU A 74 0.12 -41.67 1.21
C LEU A 74 -0.58 -41.58 -0.14
N GLY A 75 0.13 -41.16 -1.19
CA GLY A 75 -0.39 -41.06 -2.56
C GLY A 75 -1.50 -40.02 -2.73
N MET A 76 -1.95 -39.85 -3.97
CA MET A 76 -2.99 -38.87 -4.35
C MET A 76 -4.32 -39.03 -3.58
N PRO A 77 -4.86 -40.24 -3.34
CA PRO A 77 -6.18 -40.41 -2.70
C PRO A 77 -6.27 -39.83 -1.29
N PHE A 78 -5.17 -39.82 -0.53
CA PHE A 78 -5.14 -39.24 0.81
C PHE A 78 -5.33 -37.72 0.77
N PHE A 79 -4.65 -37.03 -0.15
CA PHE A 79 -4.72 -35.58 -0.27
C PHE A 79 -6.01 -35.10 -0.94
N GLU A 80 -6.66 -35.92 -1.78
CA GLU A 80 -8.00 -35.61 -2.27
C GLU A 80 -9.05 -35.67 -1.15
N LYS A 81 -8.93 -36.65 -0.23
CA LYS A 81 -9.90 -36.85 0.86
C LYS A 81 -9.67 -35.95 2.08
N TYR A 82 -8.41 -35.70 2.46
CA TYR A 82 -8.05 -34.97 3.67
C TYR A 82 -7.22 -33.70 3.43
N GLY A 83 -6.71 -33.49 2.20
CA GLY A 83 -5.83 -32.36 1.87
C GLY A 83 -6.47 -30.99 2.05
N SER A 84 -7.80 -30.89 1.91
CA SER A 84 -8.54 -29.64 2.14
C SER A 84 -8.42 -29.12 3.58
N LYS A 85 -8.25 -30.01 4.58
CA LYS A 85 -8.10 -29.62 6.00
C LYS A 85 -6.68 -29.19 6.38
N ILE A 86 -5.68 -29.62 5.62
CA ILE A 86 -4.26 -29.34 5.88
C ILE A 86 -3.66 -28.36 4.87
N HIS A 87 -4.50 -27.57 4.17
CA HIS A 87 -4.08 -26.59 3.16
C HIS A 87 -3.30 -27.19 1.96
N LEU A 88 -3.45 -28.50 1.71
CA LEU A 88 -2.87 -29.27 0.60
C LEU A 88 -3.99 -29.85 -0.30
N GLY A 89 -5.05 -29.08 -0.54
CA GLY A 89 -6.21 -29.53 -1.30
C GLY A 89 -5.90 -29.80 -2.79
N PRO A 90 -6.82 -30.48 -3.50
CA PRO A 90 -6.66 -30.85 -4.91
C PRO A 90 -6.43 -29.65 -5.85
N GLU A 91 -6.98 -28.48 -5.52
CA GLU A 91 -6.76 -27.24 -6.29
C GLU A 91 -5.29 -26.80 -6.30
N ARG A 92 -4.62 -26.89 -5.15
CA ARG A 92 -3.21 -26.53 -5.04
C ARG A 92 -2.29 -27.58 -5.66
N LEU A 93 -2.62 -28.86 -5.52
CA LEU A 93 -1.90 -29.95 -6.19
C LEU A 93 -1.99 -29.84 -7.72
N ASN A 94 -3.16 -29.50 -8.26
CA ASN A 94 -3.35 -29.27 -9.69
C ASN A 94 -2.55 -28.04 -10.17
N SER A 95 -2.54 -26.97 -9.35
CA SER A 95 -1.71 -25.80 -9.62
C SER A 95 -0.22 -26.19 -9.70
N THR A 96 0.31 -26.87 -8.68
CA THR A 96 1.70 -27.37 -8.65
C THR A 96 1.99 -28.29 -9.85
N SER A 97 1.04 -29.13 -10.26
CA SER A 97 1.17 -29.96 -11.47
C SER A 97 1.38 -29.12 -12.75
N ASN A 98 0.60 -28.06 -12.94
CA ASN A 98 0.74 -27.17 -14.09
C ASN A 98 2.10 -26.46 -14.11
N TRP A 99 2.60 -26.05 -12.94
CA TRP A 99 3.95 -25.49 -12.81
C TRP A 99 5.04 -26.52 -13.15
N PHE A 100 4.91 -27.76 -12.66
CA PHE A 100 5.85 -28.84 -13.00
C PHE A 100 5.82 -29.18 -14.50
N LYS A 101 4.64 -29.16 -15.15
CA LYS A 101 4.53 -29.33 -16.61
C LYS A 101 5.26 -28.23 -17.38
N LYS A 102 5.20 -26.99 -16.91
CA LYS A 102 5.79 -25.82 -17.59
C LYS A 102 7.29 -25.68 -17.34
N TYR A 103 7.76 -25.92 -16.12
CA TYR A 103 9.14 -25.63 -15.70
C TYR A 103 9.99 -26.88 -15.39
N GLY A 104 9.36 -28.06 -15.32
CA GLY A 104 10.04 -29.32 -15.03
C GLY A 104 10.75 -29.34 -13.67
N ASN A 105 11.84 -30.10 -13.58
CA ASN A 105 12.59 -30.30 -12.33
C ASN A 105 13.24 -29.01 -11.80
N LYS A 106 13.50 -28.02 -12.67
CA LYS A 106 14.05 -26.72 -12.28
C LYS A 106 13.12 -25.94 -11.34
N LEU A 107 11.82 -26.27 -11.34
CA LEU A 107 10.85 -25.69 -10.42
C LEU A 107 11.24 -25.90 -8.96
N LEU A 108 11.88 -27.03 -8.62
CA LEU A 108 12.28 -27.34 -7.24
C LEU A 108 13.27 -26.31 -6.65
N ILE A 109 14.05 -25.63 -7.50
CA ILE A 109 14.98 -24.58 -7.06
C ILE A 109 14.21 -23.29 -6.73
N VAL A 110 13.29 -22.89 -7.61
CA VAL A 110 12.58 -21.60 -7.51
C VAL A 110 11.38 -21.67 -6.57
N ALA A 111 10.76 -22.84 -6.44
CA ALA A 111 9.53 -23.03 -5.67
C ALA A 111 9.68 -22.66 -4.19
N LEU A 112 10.88 -22.77 -3.62
CA LEU A 112 11.17 -22.39 -2.23
C LEU A 112 10.96 -20.89 -1.96
N PHE A 113 11.16 -20.05 -2.98
CA PHE A 113 10.91 -18.60 -2.91
C PHE A 113 9.44 -18.23 -3.00
N ILE A 114 8.56 -19.16 -3.41
CA ILE A 114 7.15 -18.87 -3.64
C ILE A 114 6.34 -19.38 -2.42
N PRO A 115 5.79 -18.46 -1.58
CA PRO A 115 4.96 -18.84 -0.45
C PRO A 115 3.77 -19.68 -0.89
N GLY A 116 3.39 -20.66 -0.07
CA GLY A 116 2.32 -21.60 -0.39
C GLY A 116 2.75 -22.73 -1.34
N ILE A 117 3.52 -22.47 -2.40
CA ILE A 117 3.98 -23.52 -3.33
C ILE A 117 5.08 -24.38 -2.68
N ARG A 118 6.02 -23.75 -1.97
CA ARG A 118 7.17 -24.44 -1.33
C ARG A 118 6.81 -25.59 -0.40
N HIS A 119 5.68 -25.49 0.30
CA HIS A 119 5.24 -26.52 1.24
C HIS A 119 4.62 -27.72 0.52
N ILE A 120 4.23 -27.56 -0.75
CA ILE A 120 3.49 -28.56 -1.53
C ILE A 120 4.43 -29.33 -2.44
N THR A 121 5.48 -28.69 -2.95
CA THR A 121 6.40 -29.29 -3.92
C THR A 121 7.02 -30.58 -3.42
N GLY A 122 7.44 -30.66 -2.15
CA GLY A 122 7.95 -31.89 -1.55
C GLY A 122 6.95 -33.04 -1.64
N TYR A 123 5.73 -32.84 -1.14
CA TYR A 123 4.66 -33.85 -1.19
C TYR A 123 4.30 -34.22 -2.64
N PHE A 124 4.13 -33.24 -3.52
CA PHE A 124 3.76 -33.46 -4.91
C PHE A 124 4.82 -34.26 -5.68
N SER A 125 6.11 -33.99 -5.46
CA SER A 125 7.19 -34.79 -6.05
C SER A 125 7.18 -36.24 -5.55
N GLY A 126 6.78 -36.47 -4.31
CA GLY A 126 6.56 -37.82 -3.78
C GLY A 126 5.36 -38.52 -4.41
N ILE A 127 4.22 -37.84 -4.50
CA ILE A 127 2.97 -38.38 -5.09
C ILE A 127 3.19 -38.78 -6.55
N THR A 128 3.90 -37.96 -7.32
CA THR A 128 4.22 -38.22 -8.72
C THR A 128 5.42 -39.18 -8.92
N ARG A 129 6.03 -39.65 -7.82
CA ARG A 129 7.20 -40.55 -7.80
C ARG A 129 8.36 -40.04 -8.66
N LEU A 130 8.70 -38.75 -8.52
CA LEU A 130 9.90 -38.19 -9.13
C LEU A 130 11.15 -38.97 -8.64
N PRO A 131 12.12 -39.34 -9.49
CA PRO A 131 13.31 -40.06 -9.04
C PRO A 131 14.01 -39.34 -7.89
N PHE A 132 14.26 -40.03 -6.78
CA PHE A 132 14.74 -39.43 -5.53
C PHE A 132 16.06 -38.64 -5.70
N ILE A 133 16.97 -39.13 -6.53
CA ILE A 133 18.26 -38.46 -6.80
C ILE A 133 18.03 -37.10 -7.48
N ILE A 134 17.11 -37.03 -8.44
CA ILE A 134 16.77 -35.79 -9.15
C ILE A 134 16.09 -34.83 -8.17
N PHE A 135 15.12 -35.33 -7.40
CA PHE A 135 14.47 -34.53 -6.36
C PHE A 135 15.49 -33.92 -5.38
N SER A 136 16.32 -34.78 -4.77
CA SER A 136 17.26 -34.39 -3.72
C SER A 136 18.32 -33.41 -4.21
N THR A 137 18.84 -33.57 -5.43
CA THR A 137 19.87 -32.67 -5.98
C THR A 137 19.31 -31.28 -6.27
N PHE A 138 18.17 -31.19 -6.96
CA PHE A 138 17.52 -29.91 -7.25
C PHE A 138 17.02 -29.22 -5.98
N SER A 139 16.46 -29.98 -5.02
CA SER A 139 16.03 -29.43 -3.73
C SER A 139 17.21 -28.96 -2.87
N ALA A 140 18.36 -29.64 -2.89
CA ALA A 140 19.56 -29.20 -2.15
C ALA A 140 20.12 -27.89 -2.70
N ILE A 141 20.18 -27.75 -4.03
CA ILE A 141 20.59 -26.50 -4.68
C ILE A 141 19.62 -25.37 -4.34
N GLY A 142 18.31 -25.65 -4.45
CA GLY A 142 17.26 -24.70 -4.09
C GLY A 142 17.34 -24.25 -2.63
N SER A 143 17.49 -25.20 -1.70
CA SER A 143 17.55 -24.90 -0.27
C SER A 143 18.77 -24.05 0.06
N LEU A 144 19.92 -24.34 -0.54
CA LEU A 144 21.14 -23.58 -0.30
C LEU A 144 21.01 -22.15 -0.79
N ILE A 145 20.50 -21.94 -2.02
CA ILE A 145 20.29 -20.60 -2.59
C ILE A 145 19.26 -19.82 -1.77
N TRP A 146 18.16 -20.47 -1.38
CA TRP A 146 17.08 -19.83 -0.65
C TRP A 146 17.51 -19.42 0.76
N VAL A 147 18.08 -20.35 1.52
CA VAL A 147 18.57 -20.11 2.89
C VAL A 147 19.67 -19.05 2.90
N SER A 148 20.65 -19.16 2.00
CA SER A 148 21.75 -18.18 1.93
C SER A 148 21.22 -16.78 1.64
N THR A 149 20.22 -16.65 0.77
CA THR A 149 19.57 -15.35 0.47
C THR A 149 18.99 -14.71 1.73
N PHE A 150 18.15 -15.43 2.49
CA PHE A 150 17.48 -14.85 3.66
C PHE A 150 18.43 -14.59 4.84
N ILE A 151 19.39 -15.49 5.09
CA ILE A 151 20.40 -15.29 6.14
C ILE A 151 21.34 -14.13 5.78
N LEU A 152 21.74 -14.00 4.50
CA LEU A 152 22.56 -12.89 4.04
C LEU A 152 21.81 -11.56 4.16
N LEU A 153 20.53 -11.51 3.77
CA LEU A 153 19.69 -10.33 3.94
C LEU A 153 19.61 -9.92 5.42
N GLY A 154 19.37 -10.86 6.34
CA GLY A 154 19.38 -10.60 7.77
C GLY A 154 20.72 -10.06 8.28
N LYS A 155 21.84 -10.61 7.80
CA LYS A 155 23.19 -10.15 8.14
C LYS A 155 23.47 -8.74 7.62
N MET A 156 23.01 -8.40 6.41
CA MET A 156 23.16 -7.07 5.83
C MET A 156 22.28 -6.03 6.52
N LEU A 157 21.10 -6.42 7.02
CA LEU A 157 20.18 -5.56 7.76
C LEU A 157 20.72 -5.18 9.14
N GLY A 158 21.51 -6.05 9.78
CA GLY A 158 22.22 -5.73 11.02
C GLY A 158 21.27 -5.27 12.15
N PRO A 159 21.63 -4.25 12.96
CA PRO A 159 20.81 -3.73 14.08
C PRO A 159 19.39 -3.29 13.69
N LYS A 160 19.15 -3.02 12.40
CA LYS A 160 17.85 -2.60 11.87
C LYS A 160 16.87 -3.77 11.68
N TRP A 161 17.29 -5.01 11.94
CA TRP A 161 16.44 -6.19 11.82
C TRP A 161 15.25 -6.18 12.79
N GLU A 162 15.46 -5.74 14.05
CA GLU A 162 14.37 -5.65 15.03
C GLU A 162 13.29 -4.64 14.59
N ILE A 163 13.74 -3.49 14.07
CA ILE A 163 12.89 -2.43 13.50
C ILE A 163 12.11 -2.94 12.27
N PHE A 164 12.79 -3.66 11.37
CA PHE A 164 12.18 -4.22 10.15
C PHE A 164 11.06 -5.23 10.46
N HIS A 165 11.21 -6.03 11.52
CA HIS A 165 10.24 -7.06 11.91
C HIS A 165 8.94 -6.48 12.50
N GLU A 166 9.03 -5.39 13.26
CA GLU A 166 7.84 -4.70 13.80
C GLU A 166 7.05 -3.99 12.70
N ILE A 167 7.76 -3.30 11.81
CA ILE A 167 7.19 -2.59 10.66
C ILE A 167 6.52 -3.58 9.70
N ILE A 168 7.19 -4.68 9.34
CA ILE A 168 6.63 -5.69 8.43
C ILE A 168 5.32 -6.26 8.97
N LYS A 169 5.20 -6.52 10.27
CA LYS A 169 3.94 -7.03 10.82
C LYS A 169 2.81 -6.02 10.69
N LYS A 170 3.04 -4.74 11.04
CA LYS A 170 2.02 -3.69 10.97
C LYS A 170 1.57 -3.46 9.52
N TYR A 171 2.51 -3.35 8.59
CA TYR A 171 2.21 -3.05 7.18
C TYR A 171 1.79 -4.28 6.34
N LEU A 172 2.22 -5.51 6.66
CA LEU A 172 1.67 -6.72 6.03
C LEU A 172 0.24 -6.97 6.48
N ILE A 173 -0.14 -6.67 7.72
CA ILE A 173 -1.53 -6.78 8.16
C ILE A 173 -2.40 -5.79 7.38
N ILE A 174 -2.00 -4.52 7.29
CA ILE A 174 -2.72 -3.49 6.53
C ILE A 174 -2.76 -3.84 5.03
N GLY A 175 -1.63 -4.24 4.45
CA GLY A 175 -1.53 -4.66 3.05
C GLY A 175 -2.35 -5.92 2.75
N SER A 176 -2.39 -6.89 3.65
CA SER A 176 -3.20 -8.11 3.49
C SER A 176 -4.70 -7.83 3.58
N ILE A 177 -5.12 -6.88 4.43
CA ILE A 177 -6.52 -6.44 4.53
C ILE A 177 -6.92 -5.71 3.24
N ILE A 178 -6.06 -4.86 2.70
CA ILE A 178 -6.30 -4.16 1.42
C ILE A 178 -6.39 -5.16 0.26
N ILE A 179 -5.45 -6.11 0.18
CA ILE A 179 -5.44 -7.14 -0.86
C ILE A 179 -6.65 -8.07 -0.71
N ALA A 180 -7.01 -8.47 0.50
CA ALA A 180 -8.22 -9.26 0.77
C ALA A 180 -9.48 -8.48 0.38
N GLY A 181 -9.56 -7.18 0.70
CA GLY A 181 -10.65 -6.29 0.27
C GLY A 181 -10.76 -6.19 -1.25
N LEU A 182 -9.64 -6.03 -1.95
CA LEU A 182 -9.58 -5.99 -3.42
C LEU A 182 -9.94 -7.34 -4.05
N LEU A 183 -9.51 -8.46 -3.46
CA LEU A 183 -9.85 -9.81 -3.93
C LEU A 183 -11.31 -10.16 -3.68
N VAL A 184 -11.88 -9.74 -2.54
CA VAL A 184 -13.32 -9.89 -2.25
C VAL A 184 -14.13 -9.03 -3.20
N LEU A 185 -13.73 -7.77 -3.44
CA LEU A 185 -14.36 -6.90 -4.45
C LEU A 185 -14.31 -7.54 -5.84
N PHE A 186 -13.15 -8.05 -6.26
CA PHE A 186 -12.98 -8.72 -7.55
C PHE A 186 -13.80 -10.01 -7.65
N TYR A 187 -13.81 -10.84 -6.60
CA TYR A 187 -14.60 -12.07 -6.55
C TYR A 187 -16.10 -11.79 -6.59
N LEU A 188 -16.58 -10.79 -5.84
CA LEU A 188 -17.98 -10.34 -5.90
C LEU A 188 -18.33 -9.79 -7.29
N PHE A 189 -17.43 -9.02 -7.91
CA PHE A 189 -17.60 -8.50 -9.27
C PHE A 189 -17.74 -9.62 -10.30
N LYS A 190 -16.93 -10.68 -10.17
CA LYS A 190 -16.91 -11.82 -11.09
C LYS A 190 -18.08 -12.78 -10.84
N LYS A 191 -18.44 -13.02 -9.57
CA LYS A 191 -19.51 -13.95 -9.17
C LYS A 191 -20.89 -13.38 -9.45
N PHE A 192 -21.10 -12.10 -9.20
CA PHE A 192 -22.39 -11.45 -9.39
C PHE A 192 -22.43 -10.63 -10.69
N GLN A 193 -21.54 -10.84 -11.67
CA GLN A 193 -21.45 -9.99 -12.85
C GLN A 193 -22.79 -9.82 -13.61
N LYS A 194 -23.62 -10.87 -13.69
CA LYS A 194 -24.95 -10.83 -14.31
C LYS A 194 -26.03 -10.20 -13.41
N GLU A 195 -26.01 -10.51 -12.11
CA GLU A 195 -26.93 -9.90 -11.13
C GLU A 195 -26.59 -8.45 -10.84
N ILE A 196 -25.31 -8.04 -10.81
CA ILE A 196 -24.84 -6.67 -10.70
C ILE A 196 -25.24 -5.88 -11.93
N ILE A 197 -25.12 -6.42 -13.15
CA ILE A 197 -25.58 -5.73 -14.36
C ILE A 197 -27.11 -5.59 -14.34
N LEU A 198 -27.86 -6.63 -13.99
CA LEU A 198 -29.32 -6.56 -13.88
C LEU A 198 -29.78 -5.65 -12.73
N THR A 199 -29.07 -5.64 -11.60
CA THR A 199 -29.32 -4.75 -10.46
C THR A 199 -28.84 -3.34 -10.77
N LEU A 200 -27.80 -3.11 -11.56
CA LEU A 200 -27.38 -1.79 -12.06
C LEU A 200 -28.30 -1.25 -13.15
N VAL A 201 -28.93 -2.12 -13.94
CA VAL A 201 -29.97 -1.74 -14.90
C VAL A 201 -31.30 -1.53 -14.19
N PHE A 202 -31.60 -2.30 -13.14
CA PHE A 202 -32.78 -2.12 -12.28
C PHE A 202 -32.63 -0.89 -11.38
N ILE A 203 -31.52 -0.72 -10.66
CA ILE A 203 -31.12 0.53 -10.00
C ILE A 203 -30.94 1.61 -11.04
N GLY A 204 -30.50 1.34 -12.26
CA GLY A 204 -30.41 2.32 -13.33
C GLY A 204 -31.78 2.83 -13.76
N LYS A 205 -32.77 1.96 -13.90
CA LYS A 205 -34.18 2.26 -14.20
C LYS A 205 -34.91 2.89 -13.01
N ARG A 206 -34.71 2.35 -11.80
CA ARG A 206 -35.28 2.88 -10.55
C ARG A 206 -34.60 4.19 -10.14
N ALA A 207 -33.32 4.35 -10.42
CA ALA A 207 -32.62 5.63 -10.31
C ALA A 207 -33.14 6.57 -11.39
N LEU A 208 -33.36 6.14 -12.64
CA LEU A 208 -34.04 6.94 -13.69
C LEU A 208 -35.43 7.41 -13.25
N GLU A 209 -36.18 6.60 -12.51
CA GLU A 209 -37.48 6.97 -11.91
C GLU A 209 -37.35 7.82 -10.64
N ILE A 210 -36.26 7.68 -9.88
CA ILE A 210 -35.91 8.51 -8.71
C ILE A 210 -35.16 9.80 -9.14
N PHE A 211 -34.72 9.91 -10.40
CA PHE A 211 -33.91 11.00 -10.97
C PHE A 211 -34.77 12.21 -11.36
N HIS A 212 -35.61 12.65 -10.42
CA HIS A 212 -35.92 14.06 -10.30
C HIS A 212 -35.00 14.73 -9.26
N THR A 213 -33.83 15.08 -9.77
CA THR A 213 -33.02 16.29 -9.49
C THR A 213 -32.50 16.60 -8.07
N ARG A 214 -32.85 15.88 -6.99
CA ARG A 214 -32.40 16.22 -5.62
C ARG A 214 -31.50 15.19 -4.91
N ARG A 215 -31.72 13.88 -5.11
CA ARG A 215 -30.99 12.82 -4.39
C ARG A 215 -29.54 12.55 -4.84
N ARG A 216 -29.17 12.91 -6.08
CA ARG A 216 -27.80 12.70 -6.60
C ARG A 216 -26.77 13.55 -5.86
N THR A 217 -27.12 14.79 -5.56
CA THR A 217 -26.28 15.72 -4.82
C THR A 217 -26.15 15.33 -3.36
N GLU A 218 -27.18 14.75 -2.75
CA GLU A 218 -27.14 14.26 -1.37
C GLU A 218 -26.20 13.06 -1.22
N LEU A 219 -26.26 12.09 -2.15
CA LEU A 219 -25.33 10.95 -2.17
C LEU A 219 -23.88 11.38 -2.44
N PHE A 220 -23.68 12.35 -3.33
CA PHE A 220 -22.35 12.91 -3.58
C PHE A 220 -21.80 13.64 -2.35
N LEU A 221 -22.65 14.42 -1.67
CA LEU A 221 -22.28 15.12 -0.43
C LEU A 221 -21.89 14.11 0.66
N ALA A 222 -22.69 13.06 0.86
CA ALA A 222 -22.40 11.99 1.81
C ALA A 222 -21.06 11.30 1.50
N GLY A 223 -20.76 11.07 0.21
CA GLY A 223 -19.48 10.53 -0.24
C GLY A 223 -18.30 11.44 0.09
N ILE A 224 -18.40 12.74 -0.20
CA ILE A 224 -17.37 13.72 0.17
C ILE A 224 -17.19 13.75 1.69
N SER A 225 -18.28 13.84 2.45
CA SER A 225 -18.23 13.85 3.91
C SER A 225 -17.53 12.61 4.49
N PHE A 226 -17.79 11.42 3.92
CA PHE A 226 -17.14 10.19 4.34
C PHE A 226 -15.62 10.20 4.06
N VAL A 227 -15.22 10.68 2.88
CA VAL A 227 -13.79 10.81 2.53
C VAL A 227 -13.09 11.84 3.41
N THR A 228 -13.71 13.02 3.63
CA THR A 228 -13.18 14.06 4.52
C THR A 228 -13.03 13.54 5.95
N LEU A 229 -13.99 12.76 6.45
CA LEU A 229 -13.91 12.13 7.77
C LEU A 229 -12.74 11.13 7.85
N GLY A 230 -12.50 10.36 6.78
CA GLY A 230 -11.31 9.52 6.65
C GLY A 230 -10.00 10.31 6.75
N PHE A 231 -9.91 11.47 6.07
CA PHE A 231 -8.77 12.36 6.19
C PHE A 231 -8.60 12.95 7.59
N ILE A 232 -9.68 13.31 8.28
CA ILE A 232 -9.62 13.80 9.67
C ILE A 232 -9.09 12.72 10.62
N ILE A 233 -9.54 11.46 10.46
CA ILE A 233 -9.02 10.34 11.26
C ILE A 233 -7.52 10.13 11.00
N LEU A 234 -7.10 10.15 9.73
CA LEU A 234 -5.69 10.05 9.36
C LEU A 234 -4.87 11.22 9.93
N MET A 235 -5.45 12.42 9.92
CA MET A 235 -4.82 13.64 10.46
C MET A 235 -4.56 13.48 11.95
N ILE A 236 -5.56 13.04 12.73
CA ILE A 236 -5.40 12.81 14.18
C ILE A 236 -4.31 11.78 14.45
N ASN A 237 -4.30 10.66 13.71
CA ASN A 237 -3.27 9.63 13.86
C ASN A 237 -1.87 10.15 13.51
N LEU A 238 -1.74 10.98 12.46
CA LEU A 238 -0.45 11.56 12.09
C LEU A 238 0.05 12.54 13.16
N ILE A 239 -0.83 13.38 13.71
CA ILE A 239 -0.49 14.29 14.80
C ILE A 239 0.00 13.51 16.02
N GLN A 240 -0.70 12.45 16.39
CA GLN A 240 -0.30 11.61 17.52
C GLN A 240 1.08 10.98 17.28
N ASN A 241 1.29 10.34 16.13
CA ASN A 241 2.57 9.73 15.79
C ASN A 241 3.71 10.76 15.76
N TYR A 242 3.44 11.99 15.31
CA TYR A 242 4.43 13.08 15.29
C TYR A 242 4.85 13.47 16.71
N LEU A 243 3.89 13.63 17.62
CA LEU A 243 4.16 13.97 19.02
C LEU A 243 4.86 12.84 19.79
N GLU A 244 4.64 11.59 19.38
CA GLU A 244 5.26 10.39 19.98
C GLU A 244 6.66 10.09 19.43
N ASN A 245 7.20 10.88 18.49
CA ASN A 245 8.49 10.69 17.82
C ASN A 245 8.65 9.39 16.98
N ASP A 246 7.56 8.66 16.74
CA ASP A 246 7.53 7.42 15.94
C ASP A 246 7.75 7.64 14.42
N ILE A 247 7.77 8.89 13.97
CA ILE A 247 7.78 9.25 12.54
C ILE A 247 9.17 9.09 11.89
N ASN A 248 10.25 9.31 12.66
CA ASN A 248 11.62 9.35 12.14
C ASN A 248 12.09 8.00 11.54
N GLU A 249 11.58 6.89 12.08
CA GLU A 249 11.91 5.55 11.59
C GLU A 249 11.29 5.27 10.21
N LEU A 250 10.04 5.71 10.00
CA LEU A 250 9.33 5.55 8.73
C LEU A 250 10.02 6.31 7.61
N ASP A 251 10.44 7.54 7.89
CA ASP A 251 11.13 8.40 6.93
C ASP A 251 12.44 7.75 6.47
N THR A 252 13.20 7.21 7.41
CA THR A 252 14.45 6.51 7.14
C THR A 252 14.25 5.30 6.21
N VAL A 253 13.21 4.48 6.46
CA VAL A 253 12.92 3.30 5.64
C VAL A 253 12.46 3.68 4.23
N ILE A 254 11.54 4.64 4.12
CA ILE A 254 11.00 5.06 2.81
C ILE A 254 12.09 5.73 1.97
N ASN A 255 12.94 6.56 2.59
CA ASN A 255 14.10 7.16 1.93
C ASN A 255 15.01 6.07 1.33
N MET A 256 15.36 5.05 2.10
CA MET A 256 16.19 3.94 1.60
C MET A 256 15.51 3.16 0.46
N LEU A 257 14.21 2.87 0.58
CA LEU A 257 13.46 2.16 -0.44
C LEU A 257 13.43 2.94 -1.76
N ILE A 258 13.15 4.25 -1.71
CA ILE A 258 13.10 5.08 -2.91
C ILE A 258 14.48 5.20 -3.55
N SER A 259 15.54 5.44 -2.78
CA SER A 259 16.91 5.47 -3.30
C SER A 259 17.34 4.13 -3.94
N TYR A 260 16.82 3.00 -3.45
CA TYR A 260 17.14 1.68 -4.02
C TYR A 260 16.33 1.36 -5.28
N ILE A 261 15.02 1.63 -5.27
CA ILE A 261 14.09 1.32 -6.37
C ILE A 261 14.35 2.23 -7.57
N PHE A 262 14.54 3.53 -7.34
CA PHE A 262 14.60 4.56 -8.37
C PHE A 262 16.02 5.01 -8.71
N LYS A 263 17.03 4.10 -8.74
CA LYS A 263 18.40 4.44 -9.20
C LYS A 263 18.38 5.29 -10.48
N ASN A 264 19.44 6.06 -10.73
CA ASN A 264 19.69 7.13 -11.75
C ASN A 264 19.03 7.03 -13.15
N HIS A 265 18.39 5.93 -13.54
CA HIS A 265 17.60 5.79 -14.77
C HIS A 265 16.30 6.61 -14.78
N PHE A 266 15.82 7.10 -13.63
CA PHE A 266 14.55 7.83 -13.52
C PHE A 266 14.70 9.35 -13.33
N ASP A 267 15.92 9.90 -13.41
CA ASP A 267 16.21 11.31 -13.14
C ASP A 267 15.31 12.28 -13.92
N LEU A 268 15.16 12.06 -15.23
CA LEU A 268 14.33 12.92 -16.08
C LEU A 268 12.86 12.90 -15.65
N LEU A 269 12.33 11.71 -15.36
CA LEU A 269 10.95 11.53 -14.92
C LEU A 269 10.73 12.17 -13.56
N MET A 270 11.66 11.99 -12.62
CA MET A 270 11.57 12.59 -11.28
C MET A 270 11.69 14.11 -11.35
N HIS A 271 12.58 14.67 -12.17
CA HIS A 271 12.66 16.12 -12.37
C HIS A 271 11.37 16.70 -12.95
N PHE A 272 10.73 15.99 -13.89
CA PHE A 272 9.43 16.40 -14.42
C PHE A 272 8.37 16.49 -13.31
N PHE A 273 8.21 15.45 -12.50
CA PHE A 273 7.24 15.45 -11.40
C PHE A 273 7.58 16.43 -10.28
N LEU A 274 8.87 16.64 -9.98
CA LEU A 274 9.29 17.66 -9.02
C LEU A 274 8.89 19.06 -9.48
N LYS A 275 9.07 19.36 -10.78
CA LYS A 275 8.67 20.63 -11.38
C LYS A 275 7.17 20.87 -11.29
N LEU A 276 6.35 19.80 -11.36
CA LEU A 276 4.89 19.91 -11.23
C LEU A 276 4.42 20.41 -9.86
N GLY A 277 5.24 20.29 -8.82
CA GLY A 277 4.96 20.76 -7.47
C GLY A 277 5.52 22.13 -7.13
N THR A 278 6.08 22.85 -8.08
CA THR A 278 6.60 24.21 -7.86
C THR A 278 5.48 25.24 -7.88
N ALA A 279 5.63 26.33 -7.13
CA ALA A 279 4.65 27.41 -7.06
C ALA A 279 4.28 27.95 -8.47
N THR A 280 5.24 28.04 -9.39
CA THR A 280 4.99 28.50 -10.77
C THR A 280 4.05 27.57 -11.53
N MET A 281 4.20 26.25 -11.37
CA MET A 281 3.29 25.29 -11.99
C MET A 281 1.92 25.31 -11.32
N LEU A 282 1.87 25.42 -10.00
CA LEU A 282 0.61 25.52 -9.25
C LEU A 282 -0.21 26.75 -9.67
N VAL A 283 0.44 27.91 -9.82
CA VAL A 283 -0.20 29.13 -10.36
C VAL A 283 -0.74 28.90 -11.78
N SER A 284 0.00 28.17 -12.62
CA SER A 284 -0.46 27.81 -13.97
C SER A 284 -1.73 26.96 -13.92
N ILE A 285 -1.80 25.97 -13.02
CA ILE A 285 -3.00 25.14 -12.81
C ILE A 285 -4.18 25.96 -12.28
N ILE A 286 -3.95 26.89 -11.34
CA ILE A 286 -4.99 27.81 -10.87
C ILE A 286 -5.54 28.62 -12.05
N PHE A 287 -4.67 29.16 -12.90
CA PHE A 287 -5.07 29.92 -14.08
C PHE A 287 -5.91 29.07 -15.06
N TYR A 288 -5.50 27.83 -15.34
CA TYR A 288 -6.30 26.91 -16.16
C TYR A 288 -7.65 26.57 -15.51
N THR A 289 -7.69 26.40 -14.20
CA THR A 289 -8.94 26.16 -13.45
C THR A 289 -9.89 27.34 -13.59
N LEU A 290 -9.37 28.56 -13.44
CA LEU A 290 -10.12 29.80 -13.58
C LEU A 290 -10.71 29.94 -15.00
N LEU A 291 -9.90 29.75 -16.04
CA LEU A 291 -10.36 29.79 -17.43
C LEU A 291 -11.46 28.75 -17.69
N TRP A 292 -11.29 27.54 -17.14
CA TRP A 292 -12.29 26.49 -17.29
C TRP A 292 -13.62 26.83 -16.62
N ILE A 293 -13.59 27.38 -15.40
CA ILE A 293 -14.79 27.85 -14.69
C ILE A 293 -15.48 28.95 -15.51
N ILE A 294 -14.73 29.91 -16.05
CA ILE A 294 -15.31 30.97 -16.89
C ILE A 294 -15.95 30.41 -18.16
N TRP A 295 -15.35 29.39 -18.79
CA TRP A 295 -15.84 28.81 -20.03
C TRP A 295 -17.04 27.86 -19.84
N LYS A 296 -17.00 26.98 -18.83
CA LYS A 296 -17.99 25.89 -18.64
C LYS A 296 -18.85 26.00 -17.38
N GLY A 297 -18.49 26.89 -16.44
CA GLY A 297 -19.18 27.06 -15.15
C GLY A 297 -20.63 27.49 -15.33
N LYS A 298 -21.54 26.79 -14.64
CA LYS A 298 -22.95 27.19 -14.57
C LYS A 298 -23.16 28.26 -13.49
N ASN A 299 -22.52 28.10 -12.33
CA ASN A 299 -22.58 29.05 -11.21
C ASN A 299 -21.21 29.69 -10.99
N LYS A 300 -20.69 30.36 -12.03
CA LYS A 300 -19.31 30.85 -12.13
C LYS A 300 -18.84 31.60 -10.89
N LEU A 301 -19.67 32.50 -10.35
CA LEU A 301 -19.31 33.31 -9.18
C LEU A 301 -19.04 32.47 -7.93
N ILE A 302 -19.89 31.48 -7.64
CA ILE A 302 -19.71 30.59 -6.47
C ILE A 302 -18.44 29.76 -6.67
N GLU A 303 -18.23 29.23 -7.87
CA GLU A 303 -17.08 28.39 -8.19
C GLU A 303 -15.75 29.17 -8.11
N LEU A 304 -15.73 30.41 -8.59
CA LEU A 304 -14.57 31.30 -8.48
C LEU A 304 -14.30 31.69 -7.03
N TYR A 305 -15.34 31.97 -6.24
CA TYR A 305 -15.19 32.27 -4.82
C TYR A 305 -14.60 31.10 -4.04
N PHE A 306 -15.04 29.87 -4.33
CA PHE A 306 -14.49 28.68 -3.70
C PHE A 306 -13.11 28.29 -4.23
N LEU A 307 -12.76 28.61 -5.48
CA LEU A 307 -11.38 28.51 -5.96
C LEU A 307 -10.48 29.45 -5.14
N PHE A 308 -10.91 30.68 -4.92
CA PHE A 308 -10.19 31.64 -4.08
C PHE A 308 -10.04 31.15 -2.63
N ILE A 309 -11.11 30.66 -2.01
CA ILE A 309 -11.05 30.08 -0.65
C ILE A 309 -10.10 28.88 -0.61
N ALA A 310 -10.19 27.97 -1.59
CA ALA A 310 -9.35 26.78 -1.61
C ALA A 310 -7.86 27.15 -1.63
N VAL A 311 -7.47 28.11 -2.49
CA VAL A 311 -6.07 28.56 -2.61
C VAL A 311 -5.66 29.45 -1.45
N ALA A 312 -6.28 30.64 -1.30
CA ALA A 312 -5.84 31.63 -0.33
C ALA A 312 -6.07 31.17 1.12
N GLY A 313 -7.18 30.49 1.39
CA GLY A 313 -7.42 29.91 2.71
C GLY A 313 -6.55 28.67 2.96
N GLY A 314 -6.13 27.96 1.91
CA GLY A 314 -5.19 26.85 2.02
C GLY A 314 -3.80 27.31 2.47
N GLU A 315 -3.30 28.41 1.89
CA GLU A 315 -2.05 29.07 2.30
C GLU A 315 -2.11 29.52 3.77
N ILE A 316 -3.19 30.19 4.17
CA ILE A 316 -3.39 30.60 5.57
C ILE A 316 -3.47 29.40 6.50
N TYR A 317 -4.16 28.34 6.08
CA TYR A 317 -4.32 27.12 6.87
C TYR A 317 -2.98 26.42 7.10
N GLU A 318 -2.14 26.32 6.06
CA GLU A 318 -0.78 25.79 6.18
C GLU A 318 0.06 26.61 7.16
N GLU A 319 0.06 27.93 7.03
CA GLU A 319 0.86 28.81 7.89
C GLU A 319 0.45 28.67 9.36
N ILE A 320 -0.85 28.53 9.64
CA ILE A 320 -1.36 28.25 10.98
C ILE A 320 -0.87 26.89 11.48
N LEU A 321 -0.97 25.83 10.66
CA LEU A 321 -0.52 24.50 11.04
C LEU A 321 0.97 24.51 11.39
N ARG A 322 1.81 25.09 10.53
CA ARG A 322 3.26 25.15 10.74
C ARG A 322 3.61 25.89 12.03
N ASN A 323 2.92 26.98 12.32
CA ASN A 323 3.09 27.71 13.58
C ASN A 323 2.64 26.91 14.81
N VAL A 324 1.60 26.08 14.69
CA VAL A 324 1.15 25.20 15.77
C VAL A 324 2.15 24.06 16.01
N PHE A 325 2.58 23.34 14.97
CA PHE A 325 3.55 22.25 15.12
C PHE A 325 4.90 22.74 15.62
N HIS A 326 5.33 23.94 15.21
CA HIS A 326 6.52 24.56 15.76
C HIS A 326 6.46 24.71 17.28
N ARG A 327 5.33 25.14 17.84
CA ARG A 327 5.15 25.29 19.30
C ARG A 327 5.06 23.96 20.04
N LEU A 328 4.71 22.89 19.33
CA LEU A 328 4.52 21.54 19.88
C LEU A 328 5.74 20.64 19.64
N SER A 329 6.76 21.12 18.93
CA SER A 329 7.90 20.31 18.55
C SER A 329 8.74 19.95 19.80
N PRO A 330 9.10 18.67 20.02
CA PRO A 330 9.77 18.22 21.24
C PRO A 330 11.21 18.74 21.43
N ASP A 331 11.90 19.10 20.34
CA ASP A 331 13.32 19.46 20.34
C ASP A 331 13.54 20.97 20.14
N GLU A 332 14.26 21.64 21.05
CA GLU A 332 14.80 22.99 20.81
C GLU A 332 15.91 22.90 19.74
N PRO A 333 15.77 23.54 18.57
CA PRO A 333 16.81 23.46 17.55
C PRO A 333 18.02 24.29 17.99
N SER A 334 19.20 23.66 17.95
CA SER A 334 20.47 24.37 18.09
C SER A 334 20.60 25.47 17.02
N LEU A 335 21.16 26.62 17.38
CA LEU A 335 21.24 27.87 16.58
C LEU A 335 21.91 27.74 15.18
N LEU A 336 22.40 26.56 14.79
CA LEU A 336 23.10 26.30 13.52
C LEU A 336 22.31 25.42 12.53
N GLU A 337 21.17 24.82 12.91
CA GLU A 337 20.31 24.10 11.98
C GLU A 337 19.28 25.06 11.35
N ARG A 338 19.73 25.76 10.31
CA ARG A 338 18.89 26.63 9.50
C ARG A 338 17.85 25.73 8.80
N PHE A 339 16.58 25.85 9.21
CA PHE A 339 15.32 25.28 8.68
C PHE A 339 14.69 24.05 9.41
N PRO A 340 14.30 24.16 10.70
CA PRO A 340 13.50 23.13 11.38
C PRO A 340 11.98 23.24 11.12
N TYR A 341 11.54 24.10 10.19
CA TYR A 341 10.11 24.43 9.97
C TYR A 341 9.52 23.72 8.74
N SER A 342 9.48 22.39 8.73
CA SER A 342 9.11 21.62 7.52
C SER A 342 7.82 20.79 7.63
N PHE A 343 7.18 20.76 8.80
CA PHE A 343 5.98 19.96 9.03
C PHE A 343 4.71 20.82 9.22
N PRO A 344 3.64 20.61 8.41
CA PRO A 344 3.57 19.78 7.21
C PRO A 344 4.25 20.42 5.99
N SER A 345 4.46 19.65 4.92
CA SER A 345 4.99 20.17 3.65
C SER A 345 4.00 21.11 2.96
N GLU A 346 4.34 22.41 2.91
CA GLU A 346 3.57 23.46 2.21
C GLU A 346 3.24 23.06 0.76
N GLN A 347 4.27 22.74 -0.01
CA GLN A 347 4.10 22.45 -1.43
C GLN A 347 3.30 21.16 -1.68
N SER A 348 3.35 20.18 -0.76
CA SER A 348 2.52 18.96 -0.87
C SER A 348 1.07 19.25 -0.53
N LEU A 349 0.83 20.07 0.50
CA LEU A 349 -0.50 20.53 0.89
C LEU A 349 -1.15 21.34 -0.23
N MET A 350 -0.46 22.35 -0.75
CA MET A 350 -0.95 23.19 -1.84
C MET A 350 -1.13 22.39 -3.13
N ALA A 351 -0.23 21.46 -3.47
CA ALA A 351 -0.45 20.58 -4.61
C ALA A 351 -1.71 19.73 -4.47
N PHE A 352 -1.96 19.13 -3.30
CA PHE A 352 -3.16 18.34 -3.06
C PHE A 352 -4.42 19.19 -3.25
N VAL A 353 -4.45 20.38 -2.67
CA VAL A 353 -5.60 21.30 -2.74
C VAL A 353 -5.83 21.81 -4.16
N ILE A 354 -4.79 22.30 -4.84
CA ILE A 354 -4.92 22.95 -6.16
C ILE A 354 -5.25 21.91 -7.25
N TYR A 355 -4.48 20.82 -7.35
CA TYR A 355 -4.79 19.78 -8.32
C TYR A 355 -6.12 19.10 -7.99
N GLY A 356 -6.40 18.86 -6.71
CA GLY A 356 -7.66 18.25 -6.30
C GLY A 356 -8.87 19.11 -6.66
N PHE A 357 -8.79 20.43 -6.45
CA PHE A 357 -9.86 21.35 -6.85
C PHE A 357 -10.00 21.43 -8.38
N PHE A 358 -8.89 21.47 -9.12
CA PHE A 358 -8.89 21.41 -10.58
C PHE A 358 -9.61 20.16 -11.09
N PHE A 359 -9.22 18.97 -10.61
CA PHE A 359 -9.86 17.71 -11.01
C PHE A 359 -11.31 17.64 -10.57
N PHE A 360 -11.66 18.13 -9.38
CA PHE A 360 -13.05 18.25 -8.92
C PHE A 360 -13.90 19.07 -9.90
N ILE A 361 -13.40 20.23 -10.34
CA ILE A 361 -14.09 21.08 -11.31
C ILE A 361 -14.20 20.39 -12.69
N MET A 362 -13.16 19.67 -13.14
CA MET A 362 -13.21 18.90 -14.39
C MET A 362 -14.26 17.79 -14.35
N LEU A 363 -14.24 16.99 -13.28
CA LEU A 363 -15.21 15.91 -13.03
C LEU A 363 -16.62 16.46 -13.10
N ARG A 364 -16.88 17.58 -12.43
CA ARG A 364 -18.22 18.16 -12.34
C ARG A 364 -18.79 18.64 -13.67
N HIS A 365 -17.93 19.11 -14.58
CA HIS A 365 -18.38 19.57 -15.91
C HIS A 365 -18.39 18.45 -16.96
N SER A 366 -17.90 17.26 -16.61
CA SER A 366 -17.94 16.08 -17.48
C SER A 366 -19.26 15.33 -17.32
N LYS A 367 -19.78 14.79 -18.43
CA LYS A 367 -20.98 13.93 -18.44
C LYS A 367 -20.64 12.43 -18.46
N TYR A 368 -19.41 12.07 -18.83
CA TYR A 368 -19.03 10.70 -19.15
C TYR A 368 -18.33 10.01 -17.98
N LEU A 369 -18.86 8.88 -17.51
CA LEU A 369 -18.32 8.15 -16.34
C LEU A 369 -16.88 7.64 -16.55
N LEU A 370 -16.53 7.25 -17.78
CA LEU A 370 -15.16 6.82 -18.13
C LEU A 370 -14.15 7.96 -17.90
N VAL A 371 -14.51 9.19 -18.30
CA VAL A 371 -13.70 10.39 -18.05
C VAL A 371 -13.53 10.62 -16.55
N HIS A 372 -14.56 10.33 -15.74
CA HIS A 372 -14.43 10.49 -14.29
C HIS A 372 -13.40 9.55 -13.69
N THR A 373 -13.46 8.28 -14.10
CA THR A 373 -12.52 7.26 -13.61
C THR A 373 -11.08 7.60 -14.01
N ILE A 374 -10.87 8.01 -15.27
CA ILE A 374 -9.55 8.41 -15.76
C ILE A 374 -9.01 9.62 -14.99
N LEU A 375 -9.81 10.66 -14.78
CA LEU A 375 -9.38 11.87 -14.08
C LEU A 375 -9.00 11.60 -12.62
N VAL A 376 -9.75 10.74 -11.91
CA VAL A 376 -9.40 10.34 -10.53
C VAL A 376 -8.11 9.55 -10.49
N VAL A 377 -7.94 8.57 -11.39
CA VAL A 377 -6.70 7.77 -11.48
C VAL A 377 -5.51 8.68 -11.81
N LEU A 378 -5.67 9.60 -12.77
CA LEU A 378 -4.64 10.54 -13.16
C LEU A 378 -4.22 11.44 -11.99
N TRP A 379 -5.19 11.94 -11.21
CA TRP A 379 -4.92 12.77 -10.04
C TRP A 379 -4.12 12.01 -8.98
N ILE A 380 -4.51 10.76 -8.67
CA ILE A 380 -3.81 9.92 -7.68
C ILE A 380 -2.37 9.63 -8.15
N VAL A 381 -2.20 9.24 -9.41
CA VAL A 381 -0.88 8.95 -9.99
C VAL A 381 0.00 10.19 -9.96
N LEU A 382 -0.55 11.36 -10.32
CA LEU A 382 0.17 12.63 -10.32
C LEU A 382 0.68 12.98 -8.91
N LEU A 383 -0.18 12.92 -7.88
CA LEU A 383 0.23 13.18 -6.50
C LEU A 383 1.25 12.18 -6.00
N LEU A 384 1.08 10.88 -6.30
CA LEU A 384 2.02 9.84 -5.89
C LEU A 384 3.43 10.09 -6.45
N PHE A 385 3.55 10.37 -7.75
CA PHE A 385 4.85 10.64 -8.36
C PHE A 385 5.44 11.99 -7.94
N MET A 386 4.61 13.00 -7.68
CA MET A 386 5.07 14.25 -7.07
C MET A 386 5.68 14.01 -5.69
N GLY A 387 5.04 13.21 -4.84
CA GLY A 387 5.58 12.83 -3.53
C GLY A 387 6.88 12.06 -3.65
N ILE A 388 6.93 11.01 -4.48
CA ILE A 388 8.14 10.21 -4.72
C ILE A 388 9.28 11.09 -5.25
N SER A 389 9.00 12.03 -6.16
CA SER A 389 10.04 12.90 -6.73
C SER A 389 10.72 13.79 -5.68
N ARG A 390 9.98 14.26 -4.67
CA ARG A 390 10.53 15.06 -3.56
C ARG A 390 11.43 14.24 -2.67
N ILE A 391 11.02 13.01 -2.39
CA ILE A 391 11.82 12.06 -1.60
C ILE A 391 13.08 11.66 -2.37
N TYR A 392 12.95 11.43 -3.68
CA TYR A 392 14.05 11.07 -4.56
C TYR A 392 15.19 12.09 -4.56
N PHE A 393 14.84 13.39 -4.60
CA PHE A 393 15.83 14.47 -4.54
C PHE A 393 16.18 14.92 -3.13
N HIS A 394 15.75 14.19 -2.09
CA HIS A 394 15.97 14.53 -0.68
C HIS A 394 15.53 15.95 -0.31
N VAL A 395 14.44 16.43 -0.94
CA VAL A 395 13.92 17.79 -0.70
C VAL A 395 13.13 17.84 0.61
N GLN A 396 12.38 16.79 0.91
CA GLN A 396 11.48 16.70 2.07
C GLN A 396 11.33 15.24 2.50
N ASP A 397 11.07 15.06 3.79
CA ASP A 397 10.84 13.73 4.33
C ASP A 397 9.46 13.17 3.95
N PRO A 398 9.35 11.84 3.81
CA PRO A 398 8.09 11.16 3.47
C PRO A 398 6.92 11.54 4.37
N SER A 399 7.15 11.68 5.67
CA SER A 399 6.16 12.07 6.67
C SER A 399 5.63 13.49 6.48
N GLN A 400 6.50 14.44 6.15
CA GLN A 400 6.14 15.84 5.87
C GLN A 400 5.23 15.91 4.63
N ILE A 401 5.54 15.12 3.60
CA ILE A 401 4.74 15.01 2.37
C ILE A 401 3.38 14.37 2.67
N ALA A 402 3.38 13.25 3.40
CA ALA A 402 2.16 12.54 3.79
C ALA A 402 1.24 13.45 4.62
N ALA A 403 1.81 14.18 5.58
CA ALA A 403 1.10 15.18 6.37
C ALA A 403 0.52 16.27 5.48
N GLY A 404 1.30 16.83 4.55
CA GLY A 404 0.81 17.81 3.58
C GLY A 404 -0.41 17.29 2.81
N TYR A 405 -0.38 16.04 2.31
CA TYR A 405 -1.53 15.44 1.62
C TYR A 405 -2.74 15.21 2.52
N VAL A 406 -2.53 14.79 3.77
CA VAL A 406 -3.64 14.55 4.71
C VAL A 406 -4.30 15.85 5.13
N PHE A 407 -3.53 16.86 5.56
CA PHE A 407 -4.06 18.18 5.90
C PHE A 407 -4.71 18.85 4.67
N GLY A 408 -4.09 18.74 3.50
CA GLY A 408 -4.65 19.21 2.23
C GLY A 408 -5.96 18.51 1.87
N GLY A 409 -6.08 17.20 2.18
CA GLY A 409 -7.30 16.42 1.99
C GLY A 409 -8.45 16.89 2.88
N VAL A 410 -8.18 17.21 4.15
CA VAL A 410 -9.17 17.81 5.05
C VAL A 410 -9.64 19.16 4.50
N TRP A 411 -8.71 20.05 4.13
CA TRP A 411 -9.02 21.37 3.60
C TRP A 411 -9.82 21.31 2.29
N LEU A 412 -9.38 20.49 1.34
CA LEU A 412 -10.08 20.28 0.07
C LEU A 412 -11.47 19.66 0.29
N GLY A 413 -11.58 18.69 1.20
CA GLY A 413 -12.85 18.04 1.53
C GLY A 413 -13.87 19.02 2.10
N LEU A 414 -13.46 19.87 3.04
CA LEU A 414 -14.32 20.91 3.62
C LEU A 414 -14.73 21.97 2.59
N THR A 415 -13.77 22.46 1.80
CA THR A 415 -14.05 23.51 0.80
C THR A 415 -14.96 23.01 -0.33
N THR A 416 -14.77 21.79 -0.82
CA THR A 416 -15.64 21.18 -1.84
C THR A 416 -17.03 20.83 -1.29
N MET A 417 -17.12 20.36 -0.04
CA MET A 417 -18.40 20.13 0.64
C MET A 417 -19.20 21.44 0.78
N LEU A 418 -18.56 22.50 1.26
CA LEU A 418 -19.18 23.83 1.39
C LEU A 418 -19.63 24.36 0.03
N LEU A 419 -18.81 24.24 -1.02
CA LEU A 419 -19.19 24.63 -2.38
C LEU A 419 -20.51 23.98 -2.80
N GLU A 420 -20.64 22.67 -2.60
CA GLU A 420 -21.86 21.93 -2.96
C GLU A 420 -23.06 22.34 -2.11
N ILE A 421 -22.88 22.58 -0.81
CA ILE A 421 -23.96 23.09 0.06
C ILE A 421 -24.46 24.46 -0.43
N PHE A 422 -23.55 25.42 -0.67
CA PHE A 422 -23.91 26.75 -1.17
C PHE A 422 -24.60 26.69 -2.54
N ARG A 423 -24.17 25.77 -3.41
CA ARG A 423 -24.82 25.54 -4.70
C ARG A 423 -26.25 24.99 -4.54
N LEU A 424 -26.46 24.08 -3.59
CA LEU A 424 -27.78 23.53 -3.32
C LEU A 424 -28.74 24.59 -2.80
N LEU A 425 -28.28 25.43 -1.86
CA LEU A 425 -29.07 26.52 -1.30
C LEU A 425 -29.52 27.51 -2.37
N THR A 426 -28.60 27.94 -3.24
CA THR A 426 -28.91 28.87 -4.35
C THR A 426 -29.88 28.28 -5.38
N THR A 427 -29.83 26.96 -5.60
CA THR A 427 -30.79 26.26 -6.47
C THR A 427 -32.19 26.22 -5.86
N ILE A 428 -32.29 26.02 -4.54
CA ILE A 428 -33.58 26.02 -3.82
C ILE A 428 -34.23 27.40 -3.86
N ASP A 429 -33.48 28.47 -3.58
CA ASP A 429 -34.03 29.83 -3.55
C ASP A 429 -34.52 30.32 -4.92
N SER A 430 -33.77 30.00 -5.99
CA SER A 430 -34.21 30.33 -7.36
C SER A 430 -35.50 29.61 -7.76
N SER A 431 -35.73 28.38 -7.27
CA SER A 431 -36.97 27.64 -7.50
C SER A 431 -38.17 28.27 -6.75
N LYS A 432 -37.98 28.69 -5.50
CA LYS A 432 -39.01 29.39 -4.71
C LYS A 432 -39.37 30.74 -5.32
N LYS A 433 -38.38 31.51 -5.80
CA LYS A 433 -38.60 32.81 -6.45
C LYS A 433 -39.41 32.68 -7.74
N ARG A 434 -39.17 31.64 -8.55
CA ARG A 434 -39.99 31.35 -9.75
C ARG A 434 -41.43 30.93 -9.43
N SER A 435 -41.66 30.23 -8.32
CA SER A 435 -43.01 29.86 -7.89
C SER A 435 -43.85 31.06 -7.44
N ARG A 436 -43.22 32.09 -6.84
CA ARG A 436 -43.91 33.32 -6.40
C ARG A 436 -44.23 34.31 -7.52
N ILE A 437 -43.64 34.17 -8.71
CA ILE A 437 -43.89 35.04 -9.88
C ILE A 437 -45.00 34.46 -10.78
N ARG A 438 -45.40 33.20 -10.56
CA ARG A 438 -46.48 32.51 -11.30
C ARG A 438 -47.83 32.50 -10.57
N VAL A 439 -47.89 33.12 -9.39
CA VAL A 439 -49.12 33.43 -8.64
C VAL A 439 -49.27 34.94 -8.72
#